data_AF-A0A8X8CN43-F1
#
_entry.id   AF-A0A8X8CN43-F1
#
_cell.length_a   1.000
_cell.length_b   1.000
_cell.length_c   1.000
_cell.angle_alpha   90.00
_cell.angle_beta   90.00
_cell.angle_gamma   90.00
#
_symmetry.space_group_name_H-M   'P 1'
#
loop_
_entity.id
_entity.type
_entity.pdbx_description
1 polymer ?
#
loop_
_entity_poly.entity_id
_entity_poly.type
_entity_poly.pdbx_seq_one_letter_code
_entity_poly.pdbx_strand_id
1 'polypeptide(L)'
;MSSFTANTPTLLHAQKNITNKPRNHQPKRSSPIIKASISPLESVTNRRKIVTFLSTSLALGQLHGTTTAAPPAALAEKWGTRSLLWEHFFQPDLSPEDAVARITQTAEGLHSMRDMLESMAWRYVMFYIRQKQAYLSKDLKNAFSTLPPSRREDYVKKANELVDNMDEFDSYVRTPRVYESYLYYEKTLKSIDDVVAILGENKSSVVT
;
A
#
# COMPACT_ATOMS: atom_id res chain seq x y z
N MET A 1 -28.43 26.12 60.11
CA MET A 1 -29.06 26.54 58.83
C MET A 1 -27.99 26.35 57.77
N SER A 2 -28.06 25.50 56.75
CA SER A 2 -29.15 24.69 56.22
C SER A 2 -28.53 23.52 55.45
N SER A 3 -29.21 22.37 55.53
CA SER A 3 -28.96 21.15 54.79
C SER A 3 -29.25 21.33 53.30
N PHE A 4 -28.36 20.87 52.43
CA PHE A 4 -28.63 20.77 50.99
C PHE A 4 -29.11 19.35 50.66
N THR A 5 -30.36 19.27 50.20
CA THR A 5 -31.03 18.08 49.69
C THR A 5 -30.54 17.76 48.28
N ALA A 6 -29.99 16.55 48.09
CA ALA A 6 -29.71 16.00 46.78
C ALA A 6 -30.97 15.28 46.25
N ASN A 7 -31.59 15.85 45.21
CA ASN A 7 -32.71 15.21 44.51
C ASN A 7 -32.18 14.47 43.28
N THR A 8 -32.30 13.15 43.28
CA THR A 8 -32.21 12.26 42.12
C THR A 8 -33.51 12.30 41.32
N PRO A 9 -33.44 12.31 39.98
CA PRO A 9 -34.52 11.78 39.17
C PRO A 9 -34.07 10.59 38.33
N THR A 10 -34.67 9.44 38.60
CA THR A 10 -34.57 8.20 37.83
C THR A 10 -35.72 8.12 36.82
N LEU A 11 -35.38 7.70 35.59
CA LEU A 11 -36.18 6.94 34.61
C LEU A 11 -37.56 7.48 34.16
N LEU A 12 -37.62 7.87 32.88
CA LEU A 12 -38.74 7.49 32.02
C LEU A 12 -38.23 6.93 30.70
N HIS A 13 -38.49 5.63 30.57
CA HIS A 13 -38.33 4.80 29.40
C HIS A 13 -39.50 5.09 28.44
N ALA A 14 -39.22 5.46 27.20
CA ALA A 14 -40.25 5.58 26.16
C ALA A 14 -39.77 4.87 24.89
N GLN A 15 -40.13 3.59 24.77
CA GLN A 15 -40.06 2.85 23.53
C GLN A 15 -41.11 3.38 22.56
N LYS A 16 -40.69 3.89 21.40
CA LYS A 16 -41.55 4.05 20.23
C LYS A 16 -41.01 3.19 19.10
N ASN A 17 -41.69 2.07 18.88
CA ASN A 17 -41.53 1.22 17.71
C ASN A 17 -42.04 1.98 16.48
N ILE A 18 -41.11 2.48 15.67
CA ILE A 18 -41.41 2.99 14.33
C ILE A 18 -40.89 1.95 13.33
N THR A 19 -41.83 1.16 12.79
CA THR A 19 -41.61 0.35 11.59
C THR A 19 -41.49 1.29 10.40
N ASN A 20 -40.27 1.52 9.94
CA ASN A 20 -40.00 2.19 8.67
C ASN A 20 -39.64 1.11 7.64
N LYS A 21 -40.59 0.81 6.75
CA LYS A 21 -40.36 0.00 5.54
C LYS A 21 -39.64 0.86 4.51
N PRO A 22 -38.42 0.52 4.05
CA PRO A 22 -37.81 1.25 2.95
C PRO A 22 -38.48 0.87 1.63
N ARG A 23 -39.01 1.89 0.94
CA ARG A 23 -39.54 1.82 -0.41
C ARG A 23 -38.36 1.82 -1.38
N ASN A 24 -37.98 0.64 -1.87
CA ASN A 24 -36.98 0.49 -2.93
C ASN A 24 -37.54 1.03 -4.27
N HIS A 25 -37.22 2.28 -4.59
CA HIS A 25 -37.23 2.77 -5.96
C HIS A 25 -35.79 2.81 -6.47
N GLN A 26 -35.35 1.75 -7.13
CA GLN A 26 -34.13 1.79 -7.93
C GLN A 26 -34.42 2.49 -9.27
N PRO A 27 -33.69 3.55 -9.64
CA PRO A 27 -33.62 3.97 -11.02
C PRO A 27 -32.69 3.00 -11.76
N LYS A 28 -33.24 2.26 -12.73
CA LYS A 28 -32.45 1.45 -13.67
C LYS A 28 -31.54 2.40 -14.46
N ARG A 29 -30.28 2.53 -14.04
CA ARG A 29 -29.22 3.09 -14.89
C ARG A 29 -28.84 2.03 -15.91
N SER A 30 -29.32 2.15 -17.14
CA SER A 30 -28.79 1.37 -18.24
C SER A 30 -27.35 1.84 -18.51
N SER A 31 -26.40 0.93 -18.41
CA SER A 31 -25.05 1.14 -18.92
C SER A 31 -25.11 1.37 -20.43
N PRO A 32 -24.44 2.41 -20.98
CA PRO A 32 -24.35 2.55 -22.42
C PRO A 32 -23.49 1.42 -22.99
N ILE A 33 -24.07 0.66 -23.90
CA ILE A 33 -23.34 -0.28 -24.76
C ILE A 33 -22.46 0.56 -25.69
N ILE A 34 -21.14 0.48 -25.51
CA ILE A 34 -20.18 1.03 -26.47
C ILE A 34 -20.12 0.05 -27.65
N LYS A 35 -20.72 0.43 -28.79
CA LYS A 35 -20.51 -0.26 -30.07
C LYS A 35 -19.35 0.39 -30.80
N ALA A 36 -18.26 -0.34 -31.02
CA ALA A 36 -17.26 0.05 -31.99
C ALA A 36 -17.82 -0.20 -33.40
N SER A 37 -18.18 0.88 -34.11
CA SER A 37 -18.44 0.81 -35.55
C SER A 37 -17.09 0.95 -36.25
N ILE A 38 -16.57 -0.16 -36.76
CA ILE A 38 -15.46 -0.13 -37.71
C ILE A 38 -16.11 0.00 -39.08
N SER A 39 -16.18 1.23 -39.61
CA SER A 39 -16.61 1.45 -40.98
C SER A 39 -15.44 1.13 -41.91
N PRO A 40 -15.59 0.23 -42.90
CA PRO A 40 -14.54 -0.06 -43.85
C PRO A 40 -14.60 0.91 -45.04
N LEU A 41 -13.41 1.41 -45.39
CA LEU A 41 -12.97 1.69 -46.75
C LEU A 41 -13.74 2.80 -47.49
N GLU A 42 -13.17 4.01 -47.49
CA GLU A 42 -13.24 4.87 -48.67
C GLU A 42 -11.86 5.39 -49.05
N SER A 43 -11.51 5.10 -50.30
CA SER A 43 -10.34 5.55 -51.00
C SER A 43 -10.48 7.02 -51.36
N VAL A 44 -9.54 7.86 -50.94
CA VAL A 44 -9.25 9.11 -51.65
C VAL A 44 -7.76 9.20 -51.91
N THR A 45 -7.47 9.20 -53.21
CA THR A 45 -6.18 9.33 -53.85
C THR A 45 -5.51 10.68 -53.58
N ASN A 46 -4.17 10.63 -53.56
CA ASN A 46 -3.23 11.55 -54.22
C ASN A 46 -2.29 12.41 -53.33
N ARG A 47 -0.99 12.11 -53.56
CA ARG A 47 0.23 12.95 -53.50
C ARG A 47 0.84 13.28 -52.14
N ARG A 48 1.70 12.38 -51.63
CA ARG A 48 3.13 12.67 -51.40
C ARG A 48 3.97 11.44 -51.73
N LYS A 49 4.98 11.66 -52.56
CA LYS A 49 5.86 10.67 -53.19
C LYS A 49 7.21 10.70 -52.46
N ILE A 50 7.78 9.51 -52.23
CA ILE A 50 9.22 9.18 -52.26
C ILE A 50 9.99 9.60 -50.97
N VAL A 51 10.79 8.79 -50.27
CA VAL A 51 11.74 7.71 -50.67
C VAL A 51 11.85 6.63 -49.59
N THR A 52 11.97 5.40 -50.06
CA THR A 52 12.37 4.17 -49.35
C THR A 52 13.90 4.03 -49.34
N PHE A 53 14.53 3.79 -48.19
CA PHE A 53 15.85 3.12 -48.08
C PHE A 53 15.72 2.10 -46.93
N LEU A 54 15.48 0.83 -47.26
CA LEU A 54 16.45 -0.25 -47.52
C LEU A 54 17.12 -0.78 -46.24
N SER A 55 16.86 -2.07 -46.03
CA SER A 55 17.36 -3.02 -45.04
C SER A 55 18.88 -3.05 -44.82
N THR A 56 19.28 -3.18 -43.56
CA THR A 56 20.54 -3.82 -43.11
C THR A 56 20.26 -4.40 -41.71
N SER A 57 19.92 -5.68 -41.60
CA SER A 57 20.80 -6.84 -41.39
C SER A 57 21.36 -6.97 -39.97
N LEU A 58 20.94 -8.05 -39.31
CA LEU A 58 21.50 -8.61 -38.07
C LEU A 58 23.03 -8.74 -38.16
N ALA A 59 23.74 -8.22 -37.16
CA ALA A 59 25.12 -8.60 -36.88
C ALA A 59 25.33 -8.68 -35.37
N LEU A 60 25.35 -9.92 -34.89
CA LEU A 60 25.88 -10.35 -33.60
C LEU A 60 27.38 -9.99 -33.56
N GLY A 61 27.77 -9.10 -32.65
CA GLY A 61 29.17 -8.69 -32.46
C GLY A 61 29.45 -8.44 -30.99
N GLN A 62 29.87 -9.48 -30.27
CA GLN A 62 30.57 -9.36 -28.99
C GLN A 62 31.97 -8.81 -29.25
N LEU A 63 32.39 -7.76 -28.54
CA LEU A 63 33.64 -7.69 -27.76
C LEU A 63 34.02 -6.26 -27.34
N HIS A 64 34.39 -6.13 -26.06
CA HIS A 64 35.04 -5.02 -25.34
C HIS A 64 34.21 -3.73 -25.14
N GLY A 65 33.95 -3.21 -23.94
CA GLY A 65 34.54 -3.47 -22.63
C GLY A 65 35.03 -2.17 -22.00
N THR A 66 34.12 -1.31 -21.50
CA THR A 66 34.40 -0.29 -20.48
C THR A 66 33.10 0.11 -19.77
N THR A 67 32.92 -0.41 -18.55
CA THR A 67 32.26 0.23 -17.39
C THR A 67 31.13 1.22 -17.67
N THR A 68 29.92 0.71 -17.90
CA THR A 68 28.71 1.33 -17.37
C THR A 68 28.25 0.45 -16.22
N ALA A 69 28.44 0.95 -15.00
CA ALA A 69 27.81 0.39 -13.81
C ALA A 69 26.32 0.23 -14.10
N ALA A 70 25.88 -1.03 -14.19
CA ALA A 70 24.46 -1.32 -14.21
C ALA A 70 23.86 -0.64 -12.98
N PRO A 71 22.75 0.12 -13.12
CA PRO A 71 22.02 0.57 -11.95
C PRO A 71 21.76 -0.65 -11.07
N PRO A 72 21.83 -0.53 -9.73
CA PRO A 72 21.55 -1.65 -8.85
C PRO A 72 20.23 -2.23 -9.32
N ALA A 73 20.24 -3.52 -9.68
CA ALA A 73 19.04 -4.21 -10.13
C ALA A 73 17.98 -3.91 -9.08
N ALA A 74 17.05 -3.01 -9.41
CA ALA A 74 15.89 -2.77 -8.58
C ALA A 74 15.33 -4.17 -8.34
N LEU A 75 15.30 -4.58 -7.07
CA LEU A 75 14.78 -5.86 -6.59
C LEU A 75 13.46 -6.09 -7.33
N ALA A 76 13.54 -6.76 -8.47
CA ALA A 76 12.47 -6.78 -9.43
C ALA A 76 11.41 -7.60 -8.74
N GLU A 77 10.35 -6.93 -8.33
CA GLU A 77 9.21 -7.53 -7.70
C GLU A 77 8.82 -8.77 -8.52
N LYS A 78 8.91 -9.95 -7.91
CA LYS A 78 8.60 -11.22 -8.61
C LYS A 78 7.15 -11.26 -9.14
N TRP A 79 6.34 -10.29 -8.75
CA TRP A 79 5.01 -10.05 -9.28
C TRP A 79 5.13 -9.15 -10.53
N GLY A 80 4.92 -9.74 -11.71
CA GLY A 80 4.99 -8.98 -12.97
C GLY A 80 3.97 -7.84 -13.06
N THR A 81 4.15 -6.96 -14.05
CA THR A 81 3.43 -5.70 -14.32
C THR A 81 1.89 -5.77 -14.45
N ARG A 82 1.28 -6.96 -14.33
CA ARG A 82 -0.17 -7.20 -14.51
C ARG A 82 -0.92 -7.51 -13.21
N SER A 83 -0.26 -7.61 -12.06
CA SER A 83 -0.91 -8.05 -10.81
C SER A 83 -1.80 -7.01 -10.12
N LEU A 84 -1.70 -5.72 -10.48
CA LEU A 84 -2.42 -4.61 -9.83
C LEU A 84 -3.95 -4.76 -9.80
N LEU A 85 -4.55 -5.54 -10.72
CA LEU A 85 -5.99 -5.80 -10.77
C LEU A 85 -6.45 -7.05 -10.00
N TRP A 86 -5.52 -7.91 -9.56
CA TRP A 86 -5.81 -9.16 -8.84
C TRP A 86 -5.66 -9.04 -7.32
N GLU A 87 -5.17 -7.89 -6.87
CA GLU A 87 -4.77 -7.58 -5.50
C GLU A 87 -5.84 -7.74 -4.43
N HIS A 88 -7.12 -7.52 -4.76
CA HIS A 88 -8.21 -7.66 -3.79
C HIS A 88 -8.73 -9.10 -3.59
N PHE A 89 -8.50 -10.00 -4.56
CA PHE A 89 -9.09 -11.35 -4.56
C PHE A 89 -8.06 -12.49 -4.54
N PHE A 90 -6.80 -12.23 -4.88
CA PHE A 90 -5.74 -13.22 -4.90
C PHE A 90 -4.48 -12.60 -4.31
N GLN A 91 -4.39 -12.53 -3.00
CA GLN A 91 -3.08 -12.42 -2.34
C GLN A 91 -2.42 -13.80 -2.44
N PRO A 92 -1.45 -14.05 -3.36
CA PRO A 92 -0.70 -15.30 -3.31
C PRO A 92 -0.01 -15.41 -1.96
N ASP A 93 0.16 -16.64 -1.47
CA ASP A 93 1.01 -16.86 -0.31
C ASP A 93 2.45 -16.60 -0.74
N LEU A 94 3.00 -15.53 -0.17
CA LEU A 94 4.36 -15.10 -0.43
C LEU A 94 5.32 -16.03 0.32
N SER A 95 6.56 -16.20 -0.13
CA SER A 95 7.53 -16.93 0.70
C SER A 95 7.83 -16.08 1.95
N PRO A 96 8.21 -16.70 3.08
CA PRO A 96 8.56 -15.95 4.29
C PRO A 96 9.70 -14.95 4.06
N GLU A 97 10.68 -15.31 3.22
CA GLU A 97 11.81 -14.44 2.87
C GLU A 97 11.40 -13.26 2.01
N ASP A 98 10.53 -13.48 1.02
CA ASP A 98 10.01 -12.41 0.17
C ASP A 98 9.12 -11.44 0.97
N ALA A 99 8.40 -11.95 1.99
CA ALA A 99 7.63 -11.10 2.90
C ALA A 99 8.54 -10.16 3.69
N VAL A 100 9.69 -10.65 4.16
CA VAL A 100 10.71 -9.80 4.80
C VAL A 100 11.22 -8.74 3.83
N ALA A 101 11.50 -9.10 2.58
CA ALA A 101 11.92 -8.14 1.55
C ALA A 101 10.86 -7.07 1.26
N ARG A 102 9.58 -7.42 1.28
CA ARG A 102 8.48 -6.46 1.12
C ARG A 102 8.31 -5.56 2.35
N ILE A 103 8.55 -6.07 3.55
CA ILE A 103 8.59 -5.24 4.76
C ILE A 103 9.72 -4.22 4.68
N THR A 104 10.92 -4.60 4.21
CA THR A 104 12.02 -3.65 4.02
C THR A 104 11.71 -2.58 2.98
N GLN A 105 11.09 -2.96 1.85
CA GLN A 105 10.61 -2.00 0.85
C GLN A 105 9.50 -1.08 1.40
N THR A 106 8.69 -1.59 2.33
CA THR A 106 7.68 -0.79 3.03
C THR A 106 8.35 0.24 3.93
N ALA A 107 9.39 -0.15 4.67
CA ALA A 107 10.20 0.77 5.47
C ALA A 107 10.83 1.87 4.63
N GLU A 108 11.52 1.52 3.55
CA GLU A 108 12.08 2.48 2.59
C GLU A 108 11.01 3.42 2.02
N GLY A 109 9.83 2.87 1.72
CA GLY A 109 8.67 3.63 1.26
C GLY A 109 8.18 4.65 2.30
N LEU A 110 8.15 4.29 3.58
CA LEU A 110 7.74 5.20 4.66
C LEU A 110 8.80 6.28 4.93
N HIS A 111 10.09 5.97 4.75
CA HIS A 111 11.14 6.99 4.81
C HIS A 111 11.04 8.00 3.67
N SER A 112 10.71 7.56 2.45
CA SER A 112 10.62 8.45 1.27
C SER A 112 9.40 9.38 1.25
N MET A 113 8.37 9.14 2.07
CA MET A 113 7.17 9.98 2.12
C MET A 113 7.31 11.26 2.93
N ARG A 114 8.48 11.50 3.55
CA ARG A 114 8.74 12.71 4.34
C ARG A 114 8.40 13.99 3.58
N ASP A 115 8.86 14.10 2.33
CA ASP A 115 8.63 15.27 1.48
C ASP A 115 7.14 15.53 1.20
N MET A 116 6.35 14.47 1.05
CA MET A 116 4.90 14.57 0.85
C MET A 116 4.20 15.10 2.10
N LEU A 117 4.71 14.73 3.28
CA LEU A 117 4.19 15.17 4.55
C LEU A 117 4.58 16.62 4.84
N GLU A 118 5.83 17.02 4.53
CA GLU A 118 6.31 18.40 4.61
C GLU A 118 5.59 19.35 3.64
N SER A 119 5.26 18.88 2.44
CA SER A 119 4.45 19.65 1.47
C SER A 119 2.95 19.67 1.76
N MET A 120 2.51 19.12 2.91
CA MET A 120 1.11 19.08 3.33
C MET A 120 0.19 18.39 2.31
N ALA A 121 0.71 17.41 1.57
CA ALA A 121 0.00 16.69 0.53
C ALA A 121 -0.93 15.60 1.10
N TRP A 122 -1.80 15.97 2.05
CA TRP A 122 -2.57 15.04 2.91
C TRP A 122 -3.31 13.93 2.18
N ARG A 123 -3.94 14.24 1.04
CA ARG A 123 -4.64 13.23 0.23
C ARG A 123 -3.67 12.20 -0.33
N TYR A 124 -2.52 12.62 -0.82
CA TYR A 124 -1.50 11.73 -1.36
C TYR A 124 -0.88 10.89 -0.24
N VAL A 125 -0.56 11.51 0.89
CA VAL A 125 -0.04 10.84 2.08
C VAL A 125 -1.00 9.73 2.54
N MET A 126 -2.30 10.02 2.65
CA MET A 126 -3.33 9.04 3.01
C MET A 126 -3.36 7.83 2.07
N PHE A 127 -3.41 8.06 0.76
CA PHE A 127 -3.40 6.96 -0.21
C PHE A 127 -2.11 6.15 -0.12
N TYR A 128 -0.98 6.84 0.02
CA TYR A 128 0.32 6.20 0.08
C TYR A 128 0.46 5.28 1.30
N ILE A 129 0.09 5.76 2.49
CA ILE A 129 0.12 4.97 3.73
C ILE A 129 -0.77 3.73 3.58
N ARG A 130 -1.99 3.88 3.04
CA ARG A 130 -2.92 2.75 2.85
C ARG A 130 -2.41 1.71 1.87
N GLN A 131 -1.74 2.15 0.79
CA GLN A 131 -1.08 1.24 -0.13
C GLN A 131 0.03 0.44 0.58
N LYS A 132 0.79 1.07 1.48
CA LYS A 132 1.83 0.40 2.28
C LYS A 132 1.24 -0.52 3.37
N GLN A 133 0.10 -0.18 3.95
CA GLN A 133 -0.58 -0.98 4.97
C GLN A 133 -1.29 -2.21 4.41
N ALA A 134 -1.78 -2.15 3.17
CA ALA A 134 -2.70 -3.14 2.60
C ALA A 134 -2.24 -4.60 2.76
N TYR A 135 -0.92 -4.83 2.70
CA TYR A 135 -0.33 -6.17 2.81
C TYR A 135 0.48 -6.41 4.08
N LEU A 136 0.75 -5.36 4.86
CA LEU A 136 1.69 -5.39 5.98
C LEU A 136 1.31 -6.44 7.03
N SER A 137 0.02 -6.55 7.37
CA SER A 137 -0.44 -7.53 8.36
C SER A 137 -0.25 -8.98 7.93
N LYS A 138 -0.41 -9.30 6.63
CA LYS A 138 -0.14 -10.63 6.07
C LYS A 138 1.37 -10.90 6.06
N ASP A 139 2.17 -9.91 5.68
CA ASP A 139 3.63 -10.05 5.66
C ASP A 139 4.21 -10.27 7.03
N LEU A 140 3.75 -9.53 8.03
CA LEU A 140 4.22 -9.69 9.40
C LEU A 140 3.92 -11.09 9.94
N LYS A 141 2.75 -11.65 9.62
CA LYS A 141 2.39 -13.03 9.98
C LYS A 141 3.24 -14.06 9.25
N ASN A 142 3.58 -13.80 7.99
CA ASN A 142 4.39 -14.72 7.20
C ASN A 142 5.86 -14.71 7.66
N ALA A 143 6.42 -13.51 7.88
CA ALA A 143 7.79 -13.32 8.36
C ALA A 143 8.01 -13.94 9.76
N PHE A 144 6.96 -14.06 10.58
CA PHE A 144 7.02 -14.78 11.87
C PHE A 144 7.63 -16.19 11.77
N SER A 145 7.37 -16.90 10.66
CA SER A 145 7.89 -18.26 10.45
C SER A 145 9.42 -18.33 10.30
N THR A 146 10.06 -17.21 9.95
CA THR A 146 11.53 -17.13 9.81
C THR A 146 12.26 -16.97 11.14
N LEU A 147 11.55 -16.63 12.23
CA LEU A 147 12.16 -16.27 13.51
C LEU A 147 12.36 -17.48 14.44
N PRO A 148 13.49 -17.54 15.16
CA PRO A 148 13.70 -18.52 16.22
C PRO A 148 12.76 -18.25 17.41
N PRO A 149 12.40 -19.29 18.19
CA PRO A 149 11.37 -19.20 19.22
C PRO A 149 11.63 -18.09 20.26
N SER A 150 12.90 -17.89 20.66
CA SER A 150 13.28 -16.91 21.68
C SER A 150 12.97 -15.45 21.32
N ARG A 151 12.82 -15.13 20.03
CA ARG A 151 12.60 -13.74 19.55
C ARG A 151 11.17 -13.46 19.11
N ARG A 152 10.30 -14.48 19.12
CA ARG A 152 8.93 -14.39 18.60
C ARG A 152 8.05 -13.46 19.44
N GLU A 153 8.21 -13.47 20.75
CA GLU A 153 7.43 -12.60 21.65
C GLU A 153 7.75 -11.12 21.42
N ASP A 154 9.04 -10.79 21.38
CA ASP A 154 9.52 -9.42 21.10
C ASP A 154 9.06 -8.93 19.73
N TYR A 155 9.15 -9.81 18.72
CA TYR A 155 8.66 -9.51 17.37
C TYR A 155 7.15 -9.22 17.35
N VAL A 156 6.33 -10.05 18.01
CA VAL A 156 4.88 -9.84 18.05
C VAL A 156 4.53 -8.52 18.72
N LYS A 157 5.22 -8.18 19.81
CA LYS A 157 5.02 -6.90 20.50
C LYS A 157 5.33 -5.72 19.57
N LYS A 158 6.47 -5.76 18.87
CA LYS A 158 6.89 -4.70 17.94
C LYS A 158 6.01 -4.61 16.69
N ALA A 159 5.57 -5.76 16.16
CA ALA A 159 4.66 -5.82 15.04
C ALA A 159 3.29 -5.22 15.39
N ASN A 160 2.76 -5.49 16.58
CA ASN A 160 1.51 -4.89 17.04
C ASN A 160 1.68 -3.37 17.24
N GLU A 161 2.77 -2.93 17.88
CA GLU A 161 3.09 -1.51 18.04
C GLU A 161 3.16 -0.77 16.69
N LEU A 162 3.75 -1.41 15.66
CA LEU A 162 3.79 -0.87 14.30
C LEU A 162 2.39 -0.71 13.70
N VAL A 163 1.53 -1.75 13.79
CA VAL A 163 0.16 -1.70 13.25
C VAL A 163 -0.64 -0.61 13.96
N ASP A 164 -0.57 -0.52 15.28
CA ASP A 164 -1.27 0.49 16.07
C ASP A 164 -0.81 1.92 15.69
N ASN A 165 0.51 2.14 15.57
CA ASN A 165 1.06 3.43 15.15
C ASN A 165 0.61 3.82 13.73
N MET A 166 0.57 2.85 12.82
CA MET A 166 0.13 3.03 11.43
C MET A 166 -1.36 3.40 11.36
N ASP A 167 -2.21 2.78 12.18
CA ASP A 167 -3.64 3.07 12.26
C ASP A 167 -3.91 4.48 12.82
N GLU A 168 -3.21 4.84 13.91
CA GLU A 168 -3.27 6.19 14.47
C GLU A 168 -2.76 7.23 13.45
N PHE A 169 -1.68 6.93 12.74
CA PHE A 169 -1.14 7.81 11.71
C PHE A 169 -2.15 8.06 10.56
N ASP A 170 -2.82 7.03 10.04
CA ASP A 170 -3.90 7.21 9.04
C ASP A 170 -5.04 8.07 9.59
N SER A 171 -5.41 7.88 10.87
CA SER A 171 -6.45 8.65 11.55
C SER A 171 -6.13 10.16 11.61
N TYR A 172 -4.90 10.51 11.98
CA TYR A 172 -4.44 11.90 12.05
C TYR A 172 -4.21 12.54 10.68
N VAL A 173 -3.73 11.79 9.70
CA VAL A 173 -3.63 12.25 8.31
C VAL A 173 -5.03 12.51 7.73
N ARG A 174 -6.02 11.70 8.10
CA ARG A 174 -7.43 11.87 7.67
C ARG A 174 -8.08 13.11 8.26
N THR A 175 -7.76 13.45 9.50
CA THR A 175 -8.24 14.67 10.15
C THR A 175 -7.03 15.58 10.30
N PRO A 176 -6.62 16.34 9.25
CA PRO A 176 -5.26 16.86 9.03
C PRO A 176 -4.71 17.65 10.23
N ARG A 177 -4.22 16.90 11.21
CA ARG A 177 -3.70 17.37 12.48
C ARG A 177 -2.20 17.31 12.35
N VAL A 178 -1.64 18.46 12.01
CA VAL A 178 -0.25 18.57 11.56
C VAL A 178 0.69 17.94 12.58
N TYR A 179 0.65 18.43 13.82
CA TYR A 179 1.55 18.00 14.89
C TYR A 179 1.44 16.49 15.18
N GLU A 180 0.21 16.00 15.38
CA GLU A 180 -0.03 14.59 15.67
C GLU A 180 0.39 13.69 14.51
N SER A 181 0.19 14.14 13.27
CA SER A 181 0.64 13.39 12.08
C SER A 181 2.16 13.26 12.04
N TYR A 182 2.92 14.32 12.32
CA TYR A 182 4.39 14.25 12.43
C TYR A 182 4.83 13.34 13.58
N LEU A 183 4.18 13.47 14.75
CA LEU A 183 4.52 12.65 15.90
C LEU A 183 4.33 11.15 15.62
N TYR A 184 3.21 10.78 15.01
CA TYR A 184 2.92 9.39 14.66
C TYR A 184 3.71 8.91 13.46
N TYR A 185 4.09 9.80 12.54
CA TYR A 185 5.04 9.48 11.47
C TYR A 185 6.39 9.03 12.05
N GLU A 186 6.99 9.80 12.95
CA GLU A 186 8.27 9.44 13.58
C GLU A 186 8.18 8.17 14.43
N LYS A 187 7.08 7.99 15.17
CA LYS A 187 6.82 6.73 15.90
C LYS A 187 6.73 5.54 14.97
N THR A 188 6.04 5.71 13.84
CA THR A 188 5.90 4.69 12.81
C THR A 188 7.26 4.30 12.23
N LEU A 189 8.09 5.27 11.85
CA LEU A 189 9.45 5.03 11.34
C LEU A 189 10.27 4.23 12.34
N LYS A 190 10.27 4.64 13.60
CA LYS A 190 10.96 3.91 14.66
C LYS A 190 10.45 2.47 14.80
N SER A 191 9.13 2.28 14.82
CA SER A 191 8.55 0.94 14.98
C SER A 191 8.81 0.02 13.79
N ILE A 192 8.85 0.54 12.56
CA ILE A 192 9.18 -0.29 11.40
C ILE A 192 10.66 -0.62 11.33
N ASP A 193 11.53 0.32 11.71
CA ASP A 193 12.97 0.09 11.79
C ASP A 193 13.30 -0.95 12.87
N ASP A 194 12.62 -0.91 14.02
CA ASP A 194 12.72 -1.94 15.08
C ASP A 194 12.34 -3.34 14.55
N VAL A 195 11.24 -3.44 13.78
CA VAL A 195 10.80 -4.70 13.17
C VAL A 195 11.81 -5.19 12.14
N VAL A 196 12.30 -4.30 11.28
CA VAL A 196 13.32 -4.63 10.26
C VAL A 196 14.63 -5.08 10.91
N ALA A 197 15.04 -4.47 12.03
CA ALA A 197 16.22 -4.89 12.77
C ALA A 197 16.11 -6.33 13.27
N ILE A 198 14.98 -6.69 13.90
CA ILE A 198 14.73 -8.06 14.38
C ILE A 198 14.79 -9.08 13.24
N LEU A 199 14.22 -8.74 12.08
CA LEU A 199 14.22 -9.61 10.89
C LEU A 199 15.61 -9.69 10.22
N GLY A 200 16.38 -8.60 10.24
CA GLY A 200 17.71 -8.50 9.64
C GLY A 200 18.77 -9.32 10.39
N GLU A 201 18.69 -9.39 11.72
CA GLU A 201 19.64 -10.16 12.53
C GLU A 201 19.65 -11.66 12.21
N ASN A 202 18.54 -12.22 11.71
CA ASN A 202 18.46 -13.63 11.33
C ASN A 202 19.34 -13.98 10.11
N LYS A 203 19.61 -13.02 9.21
CA LYS A 203 20.48 -13.26 8.04
C LYS A 203 21.92 -13.55 8.47
N SER A 204 22.38 -12.97 9.58
CA SER A 204 23.74 -13.20 10.10
C SER A 204 23.92 -14.59 10.72
N SER A 205 22.85 -15.19 11.27
CA SER A 205 22.93 -16.52 11.91
C SER A 205 22.93 -17.70 10.94
N VAL A 206 22.50 -17.53 9.68
CA VAL A 206 22.43 -18.60 8.67
C VAL A 206 23.73 -18.74 7.87
N VAL A 207 24.63 -17.74 7.94
CA VAL A 207 25.90 -17.69 7.20
C VAL A 207 27.09 -18.25 8.01
N THR A 208 26.84 -18.76 9.22
CA THR A 208 27.87 -19.39 10.09
C THR A 208 27.54 -20.85 10.32
#